data_AF-A0A929FY55-F1
#
_entry.id   AF-A0A929FY55-F1
#
_cell.length_a   1.000
_cell.length_b   1.000
_cell.length_c   1.000
_cell.angle_alpha   90.00
_cell.angle_beta   90.00
_cell.angle_gamma   90.00
#
_symmetry.space_group_name_H-M   'P 1'
#
loop_
_entity.id
_entity.type
_entity.pdbx_description
1 polymer ?
#
loop_
_entity_poly.entity_id
_entity_poly.type
_entity_poly.pdbx_seq_one_letter_code
_entity_poly.pdbx_strand_id
1 'polypeptide(L)' 'MKQPQIGCLIRALRQEMGLTQEQFAASVGVVYPSVNRWENGHAQPSPMALKL' A
#
# COMPACT_ATOMS: atom_id res chain seq x y z
N MET A 1 1.75 12.62 15.81
CA MET A 1 2.05 12.75 14.37
C MET A 1 0.99 11.98 13.60
N LYS A 2 0.25 12.64 12.70
CA LYS A 2 -0.86 12.01 11.95
C LYS A 2 -0.27 10.99 10.98
N GLN A 3 -0.56 9.71 11.20
CA GLN A 3 -0.21 8.62 10.28
C GLN A 3 -0.63 9.02 8.86
N PRO A 4 0.21 8.82 7.84
CA PRO A 4 -0.12 9.29 6.50
C PRO A 4 -1.37 8.57 6.04
N GLN A 5 -2.44 9.34 5.80
CA GLN A 5 -3.79 8.84 5.50
C GLN A 5 -3.80 7.80 4.37
N ILE A 6 -2.81 7.85 3.49
CA ILE A 6 -2.63 6.94 2.36
C ILE A 6 -2.37 5.48 2.78
N GLY A 7 -1.62 5.23 3.85
CA GLY A 7 -1.30 3.86 4.29
C GLY A 7 -2.55 3.12 4.78
N CYS A 8 -3.41 3.83 5.51
CA CYS A 8 -4.71 3.31 5.95
C CYS A 8 -5.65 3.06 4.76
N LEU A 9 -5.65 3.95 3.76
CA LEU A 9 -6.44 3.78 2.55
C LEU A 9 -6.00 2.56 1.74
N ILE A 10 -4.69 2.37 1.55
CA ILE A 10 -4.13 1.20 0.86
C ILE A 10 -4.56 -0.09 1.57
N ARG A 11 -4.47 -0.12 2.91
CA ARG A 11 -4.91 -1.26 3.71
C ARG A 11 -6.40 -1.53 3.53
N ALA A 12 -7.24 -0.49 3.58
CA ALA A 12 -8.69 -0.62 3.43
C ALA A 12 -9.06 -1.20 2.06
N LEU A 13 -8.52 -0.64 0.97
CA LEU A 13 -8.75 -1.13 -0.39
C LEU A 13 -8.30 -2.59 -0.57
N ARG A 14 -7.11 -2.92 -0.05
CA ARG A 14 -6.61 -4.29 -0.07
C ARG A 14 -7.56 -5.26 0.63
N GLN A 15 -8.07 -4.87 1.80
CA GLN A 15 -9.01 -5.71 2.57
C GLN A 15 -10.37 -5.83 1.89
N GLU A 16 -10.86 -4.76 1.25
CA GLU A 16 -12.11 -4.78 0.48
C GLU A 16 -12.03 -5.71 -0.74
N MET A 17 -10.85 -5.82 -1.34
CA MET A 17 -10.57 -6.79 -2.41
C MET A 17 -10.23 -8.20 -1.90
N GLY A 18 -10.16 -8.42 -0.58
CA GLY A 18 -9.81 -9.72 0.00
C GLY A 18 -8.38 -10.19 -0.30
N LEU A 19 -7.46 -9.28 -0.59
CA LEU A 19 -6.09 -9.60 -1.02
C LEU A 19 -5.10 -9.63 0.16
N THR A 20 -4.10 -10.52 0.08
CA THR A 20 -2.89 -10.41 0.91
C THR A 20 -2.03 -9.23 0.45
N GLN A 21 -1.05 -8.82 1.27
CA GLN A 21 -0.14 -7.74 0.89
C GLN A 21 0.70 -8.14 -0.33
N GLU A 22 1.06 -9.41 -0.48
CA GLU A 22 1.77 -9.95 -1.65
C GLU A 22 0.91 -9.90 -2.91
N GLN A 23 -0.36 -10.33 -2.82
CA GLN A 23 -1.29 -10.29 -3.94
C GLN A 23 -1.57 -8.85 -4.38
N PHE A 24 -1.77 -7.95 -3.41
CA PHE A 24 -1.95 -6.54 -3.69
C PHE A 24 -0.69 -5.94 -4.34
N ALA A 25 0.49 -6.24 -3.82
CA ALA A 25 1.75 -5.78 -4.39
C ALA A 25 1.91 -6.22 -5.85
N ALA A 26 1.60 -7.49 -6.14
CA ALA A 26 1.60 -8.01 -7.51
C ALA A 26 0.58 -7.28 -8.40
N SER A 27 -0.61 -6.96 -7.88
CA SER A 27 -1.66 -6.26 -8.65
C SER A 27 -1.29 -4.82 -9.02
N VAL A 28 -0.52 -4.13 -8.17
CA VAL A 28 -0.09 -2.74 -8.41
C VAL A 28 1.37 -2.65 -8.89
N GLY A 29 1.98 -3.76 -9.29
CA GLY A 29 3.33 -3.78 -9.87
C GLY A 29 4.47 -3.39 -8.92
N VAL A 30 4.31 -3.64 -7.62
CA VAL A 30 5.35 -3.39 -6.61
C VAL A 30 5.70 -4.65 -5.83
N VAL A 31 6.75 -4.57 -5.01
CA VAL A 31 7.15 -5.67 -4.12
C VAL A 31 6.44 -5.59 -2.78
N TYR A 32 6.17 -6.74 -2.16
CA TYR A 32 5.54 -6.85 -0.84
C TYR A 32 6.13 -5.89 0.23
N PRO A 33 7.46 -5.75 0.38
CA PRO A 33 8.03 -4.86 1.38
C PRO A 33 7.68 -3.38 1.20
N SER A 34 7.25 -2.96 0.00
CA SER A 34 6.76 -1.61 -0.26
C SER A 34 5.37 -1.41 0.33
N VAL A 35 4.45 -2.33 0.06
CA VAL A 35 3.08 -2.32 0.61
C VAL A 35 3.12 -2.38 2.15
N ASN A 36 3.94 -3.27 2.70
CA ASN A 36 4.10 -3.40 4.15
C ASN A 36 4.60 -2.09 4.80
N ARG A 37 5.53 -1.37 4.14
CA ARG A 37 6.01 -0.06 4.63
C ARG A 37 4.95 1.03 4.52
N TRP A 38 4.13 1.03 3.46
CA TRP A 38 3.04 1.99 3.30
C TRP A 38 1.96 1.81 4.35
N GLU A 39 1.48 0.58 4.54
CA GLU A 39 0.40 0.29 5.50
C GLU A 39 0.79 0.60 6.95
N ASN A 40 2.07 0.38 7.30
CA ASN A 40 2.58 0.66 8.64
C ASN A 40 3.10 2.10 8.81
N GLY A 41 2.97 2.95 7.79
CA GLY A 41 3.38 4.35 7.87
C GLY A 41 4.91 4.56 7.92
N HIS A 42 5.70 3.55 7.57
CA HIS A 42 7.16 3.63 7.51
C HIS A 42 7.65 4.30 6.21
N ALA A 43 6.80 4.41 5.18
CA ALA A 43 7.08 5.15 3.94
C ALA A 43 5.77 5.62 3.29
N GLN A 44 5.82 6.68 2.49
CA GLN A 44 4.72 7.04 1.58
C GLN A 44 4.99 6.49 0.17
N PRO A 45 3.93 6.12 -0.58
CA PRO A 45 4.07 5.82 -2.00
C PRO A 45 4.64 7.03 -2.74
N SER A 46 5.59 6.81 -3.64
CA SER A 46 6.05 7.88 -4.53
C SER A 46 4.95 8.21 -5.55
N PRO A 47 4.96 9.41 -6.16
CA PRO A 47 4.01 9.75 -7.23
C PRO A 47 4.02 8.76 -8.40
N MET A 48 5.13 8.07 -8.61
CA MET A 48 5.26 7.03 -9.64
C MET A 48 4.50 5.76 -9.27
N ALA A 49 4.49 5.38 -7.98
CA ALA A 49 3.74 4.23 -7.48
C ALA A 49 2.22 4.48 -7.44
N LEU A 50 1.78 5.74 -7.46
CA LEU A 50 0.36 6.12 -7.51
C LEU A 50 -0.18 6.28 -8.94
N LYS A 51 0.68 6.18 -9.97
CA LYS A 51 0.33 6.40 -11.38
C LYS A 51 0.16 5.09 -12.18
N LEU A 52 0.32 3.93 -11.55
CA LEU A 52 0.06 2.62 -12.13
C LEU A 52 -1.45 2.35 -12.13
#